data_AF-A0A0P0N2F6-F1
#
_entry.id   AF-A0A0P0N2F6-F1
#
_cell.length_a   1.000
_cell.length_b   1.000
_cell.length_c   1.000
_cell.angle_alpha   90.00
_cell.angle_beta   90.00
_cell.angle_gamma   90.00
#
_symmetry.space_group_name_H-M   'P 1'
#
loop_
_entity.id
_entity.type
_entity.pdbx_description
1 polymer ?
#
loop_
_entity_poly.entity_id
_entity_poly.type
_entity_poly.pdbx_seq_one_letter_code
_entity_poly.pdbx_strand_id
1 'polypeptide(L)'
;MARCIHSENVSKLVKNKLVIPRDLFNAKLVVDGFNQLATIYAALMGVPVFVCSDGLTRDALLSGPRLVIENIRTLAGILADVLRAIKPGKVVIVLDSQPSHSGDAAAFLRRSLNGLNALVEVSRTADKRVIEYALAGYVAASSDIAIVMKVGKVFDLAGFAIRKTLSQRAKVNIIPQLLETLHSRWCVKRGGGKKGP
;
A
#
# COMPACT_ATOMS: atom_id res chain seq x y z
N MET A 1 -4.44 17.82 0.36
CA MET A 1 -4.55 17.41 -1.06
C MET A 1 -3.26 16.84 -1.69
N ALA A 2 -2.16 16.67 -0.96
CA ALA A 2 -0.85 16.23 -1.50
C ALA A 2 -0.52 14.71 -1.38
N ARG A 3 -1.48 13.85 -0.97
CA ARG A 3 -1.21 12.40 -0.76
C ARG A 3 -1.47 11.55 -1.99
N CYS A 4 -2.51 11.86 -2.78
CA CYS A 4 -2.90 11.08 -3.95
C CYS A 4 -2.73 11.78 -5.29
N ILE A 5 -2.47 13.08 -5.31
CA ILE A 5 -2.24 13.84 -6.53
C ILE A 5 -0.83 14.43 -6.39
N HIS A 6 0.06 13.93 -7.24
CA HIS A 6 1.44 14.39 -7.35
C HIS A 6 1.66 15.03 -8.73
N SER A 7 2.75 15.77 -8.89
CA SER A 7 3.14 16.27 -10.22
C SER A 7 3.33 15.11 -11.20
N GLU A 8 3.21 15.40 -12.50
CA GLU A 8 3.38 14.39 -13.54
C GLU A 8 4.76 13.74 -13.47
N ASN A 9 5.81 14.53 -13.21
CA ASN A 9 7.18 14.04 -13.06
C ASN A 9 7.29 13.06 -11.87
N VAL A 10 6.77 13.41 -10.70
CA VAL A 10 6.78 12.52 -9.53
C VAL A 10 5.98 11.25 -9.82
N SER A 11 4.78 11.39 -10.41
CA SER A 11 3.92 10.24 -10.73
C SER A 11 4.60 9.27 -11.72
N LYS A 12 5.28 9.78 -12.75
CA LYS A 12 6.06 8.97 -13.71
C LYS A 12 7.22 8.26 -13.02
N LEU A 13 7.98 8.98 -12.17
CA LEU A 13 9.10 8.40 -11.42
C LEU A 13 8.64 7.23 -10.54
N VAL A 14 7.52 7.37 -9.84
CA VAL A 14 6.96 6.30 -9.01
C VAL A 14 6.48 5.12 -9.86
N LYS A 15 5.72 5.38 -10.93
CA LYS A 15 5.21 4.32 -11.83
C LYS A 15 6.33 3.46 -12.40
N ASN A 16 7.47 4.06 -12.75
CA ASN A 16 8.64 3.33 -13.27
C ASN A 16 9.29 2.40 -12.24
N LYS A 17 9.00 2.56 -10.94
CA LYS A 17 9.50 1.69 -9.86
C LYS A 17 8.54 0.55 -9.54
N LEU A 18 7.29 0.61 -10.01
CA LEU A 18 6.26 -0.36 -9.65
C LEU A 18 6.58 -1.73 -10.26
N VAL A 19 6.50 -2.76 -9.43
CA VAL A 19 6.62 -4.16 -9.86
C VAL A 19 5.29 -4.87 -9.75
N ILE A 20 5.13 -5.97 -10.49
CA ILE A 20 3.94 -6.80 -10.46
C ILE A 20 4.11 -7.98 -9.48
N PRO A 21 3.02 -8.64 -9.03
CA PRO A 21 3.11 -9.74 -8.07
C PRO A 21 4.05 -10.89 -8.52
N ARG A 22 4.14 -11.12 -9.84
CA ARG A 22 5.02 -12.14 -10.42
C ARG A 22 6.50 -11.86 -10.16
N ASP A 23 6.90 -10.59 -10.13
CA ASP A 23 8.29 -10.18 -9.88
C ASP A 23 8.72 -10.44 -8.43
N LEU A 24 7.77 -10.70 -7.53
CA LEU A 24 8.04 -11.01 -6.14
C LEU A 24 8.26 -12.50 -5.87
N PHE A 25 8.03 -13.39 -6.84
CA PHE A 25 8.29 -14.81 -6.64
C PHE A 25 9.76 -15.06 -6.31
N ASN A 26 10.02 -15.68 -5.15
CA ASN A 26 11.36 -15.89 -4.60
C ASN A 26 12.21 -14.61 -4.37
N ALA A 27 11.61 -13.42 -4.48
CA ALA A 27 12.30 -12.15 -4.22
C ALA A 27 12.35 -11.82 -2.73
N LYS A 28 13.16 -10.83 -2.37
CA LYS A 28 13.20 -10.23 -1.03
C LYS A 28 12.21 -9.06 -0.97
N LEU A 29 11.30 -9.06 0.01
CA LEU A 29 10.27 -8.05 0.19
C LEU A 29 10.41 -7.40 1.57
N VAL A 30 10.46 -6.07 1.63
CA VAL A 30 10.33 -5.32 2.89
C VAL A 30 8.99 -4.59 2.90
N VAL A 31 8.26 -4.68 4.01
CA VAL A 31 6.91 -4.13 4.17
C VAL A 31 6.93 -3.03 5.22
N ASP A 32 6.41 -1.87 4.85
CA ASP A 32 6.06 -0.78 5.76
C ASP A 32 4.72 -1.11 6.44
N GLY A 33 4.80 -1.81 7.57
CA GLY A 33 3.72 -2.64 8.09
C GLY A 33 2.46 -1.86 8.45
N PHE A 34 2.55 -0.84 9.31
CA PHE A 34 1.36 -0.11 9.73
C PHE A 34 0.69 0.64 8.58
N ASN A 35 1.46 1.25 7.68
CA ASN A 35 0.89 1.97 6.55
C ASN A 35 0.16 1.05 5.56
N GLN A 36 0.75 -0.11 5.26
CA GLN A 36 0.08 -1.09 4.39
C GLN A 36 -1.17 -1.68 5.05
N LEU A 37 -1.07 -2.07 6.33
CA LEU A 37 -2.20 -2.63 7.07
C LEU A 37 -3.33 -1.61 7.28
N ALA A 38 -3.02 -0.33 7.50
CA ALA A 38 -4.01 0.73 7.62
C ALA A 38 -4.81 0.91 6.33
N THR A 39 -4.14 0.81 5.18
CA THR A 39 -4.81 0.89 3.87
C THR A 39 -5.73 -0.30 3.63
N ILE A 40 -5.30 -1.51 4.00
CA ILE A 40 -6.15 -2.71 3.94
C ILE A 40 -7.35 -2.57 4.88
N TYR A 41 -7.13 -2.13 6.11
CA TYR A 41 -8.18 -1.90 7.10
C TYR A 41 -9.22 -0.91 6.60
N ALA A 42 -8.80 0.24 6.05
CA ALA A 42 -9.69 1.24 5.51
C ALA A 42 -10.66 0.63 4.48
N ALA A 43 -10.14 -0.15 3.53
CA ALA A 43 -10.96 -0.81 2.53
C ALA A 43 -11.97 -1.82 3.14
N LEU A 44 -11.56 -2.60 4.15
CA LEU A 44 -12.45 -3.56 4.83
C LEU A 44 -13.60 -2.86 5.55
N MET A 45 -13.36 -1.67 6.09
CA MET A 45 -14.35 -0.87 6.80
C MET A 45 -15.22 0.00 5.88
N GLY A 46 -15.07 -0.15 4.55
CA GLY A 46 -15.78 0.68 3.58
C GLY A 46 -15.31 2.14 3.54
N VAL A 47 -14.20 2.46 4.20
CA VAL A 47 -13.56 3.77 4.11
C VAL A 47 -12.96 3.91 2.70
N PRO A 48 -13.11 5.08 2.04
CA PRO A 48 -12.55 5.28 0.71
C PRO A 48 -11.05 5.00 0.64
N VAL A 49 -10.67 4.18 -0.34
CA VAL A 49 -9.28 3.94 -0.76
C VAL A 49 -9.16 4.31 -2.22
N PHE A 50 -8.06 4.97 -2.57
CA PHE A 50 -7.84 5.50 -3.91
C PHE A 50 -6.62 4.84 -4.55
N VAL A 51 -6.74 4.49 -5.84
CA VAL A 51 -5.56 4.38 -6.71
C VAL A 51 -5.16 5.81 -7.05
N CYS A 52 -4.03 6.26 -6.52
CA CYS A 52 -3.56 7.64 -6.68
C CYS A 52 -2.92 7.87 -8.06
N SER A 53 -2.57 9.13 -8.38
CA SER A 53 -2.01 9.52 -9.70
C SER A 53 -0.71 8.79 -10.09
N ASP A 54 0.02 8.32 -9.09
CA ASP A 54 1.27 7.57 -9.18
C ASP A 54 1.06 6.04 -9.23
N GLY A 55 -0.17 5.56 -9.22
CA GLY A 55 -0.53 4.14 -9.33
C GLY A 55 -0.55 3.36 -8.02
N LEU A 56 -0.15 3.96 -6.90
CA LEU A 56 -0.18 3.31 -5.59
C LEU A 56 -1.57 3.42 -4.94
N THR A 57 -1.96 2.41 -4.16
CA THR A 57 -3.20 2.43 -3.41
C THR A 57 -2.98 3.07 -2.04
N ARG A 58 -3.79 4.08 -1.68
CA ARG A 58 -3.73 4.76 -0.37
C ARG A 58 -5.11 4.96 0.22
N ASP A 59 -5.19 4.94 1.54
CA ASP A 59 -6.37 5.34 2.29
C ASP A 59 -6.58 6.87 2.27
N ALA A 60 -7.84 7.28 2.21
CA ALA A 60 -8.24 8.67 2.16
C ALA A 60 -8.08 9.41 3.50
N LEU A 61 -8.38 8.70 4.59
CA LEU A 61 -8.67 9.30 5.89
C LEU A 61 -7.57 9.10 6.94
N LEU A 62 -6.43 8.49 6.58
CA LEU A 62 -5.35 8.17 7.52
C LEU A 62 -5.87 7.36 8.71
N SER A 63 -6.45 6.19 8.45
CA SER A 63 -7.03 5.31 9.49
C SER A 63 -6.06 5.03 10.65
N GLY A 64 -4.76 5.16 10.41
CA GLY A 64 -3.74 5.25 11.44
C GLY A 64 -3.44 3.92 12.13
N PRO A 65 -2.34 3.85 12.90
CA PRO A 65 -1.87 2.59 13.48
C PRO A 65 -2.78 2.05 14.60
N ARG A 66 -3.51 2.91 15.31
CA ARG A 66 -4.41 2.48 16.39
C ARG A 66 -5.48 1.50 15.91
N LEU A 67 -6.17 1.83 14.81
CA LEU A 67 -7.22 0.98 14.26
C LEU A 67 -6.65 -0.34 13.72
N VAL A 68 -5.42 -0.30 13.18
CA VAL A 68 -4.71 -1.52 12.78
C VAL A 68 -4.44 -2.43 13.98
N ILE A 69 -3.96 -1.88 15.09
CA ILE A 69 -3.63 -2.64 16.30
C ILE A 69 -4.88 -3.31 16.87
N GLU A 70 -5.98 -2.56 17.00
CA GLU A 70 -7.27 -3.10 17.50
C GLU A 70 -7.79 -4.25 16.62
N ASN A 71 -7.45 -4.26 15.33
CA ASN A 71 -7.90 -5.25 14.35
C ASN A 71 -6.79 -6.17 13.85
N ILE A 72 -5.67 -6.27 14.58
CA ILE A 72 -4.45 -6.91 14.08
C ILE A 72 -4.64 -8.39 13.75
N ARG A 73 -5.50 -9.11 14.48
CA ARG A 73 -5.76 -10.54 14.22
C ARG A 73 -6.29 -10.77 12.80
N THR A 74 -7.28 -9.99 12.38
CA THR A 74 -7.88 -10.08 11.04
C THR A 74 -6.87 -9.64 9.97
N LEU A 75 -6.21 -8.51 10.21
CA LEU A 75 -5.25 -7.94 9.26
C LEU A 75 -4.01 -8.82 9.05
N ALA A 76 -3.53 -9.46 10.12
CA ALA A 76 -2.41 -10.39 10.04
C ALA A 76 -2.76 -11.66 9.25
N GLY A 77 -3.99 -12.17 9.38
CA GLY A 77 -4.50 -13.28 8.56
C GLY A 77 -4.54 -12.93 7.08
N ILE A 78 -5.14 -11.80 6.73
CA ILE A 78 -5.20 -11.31 5.33
C ILE A 78 -3.79 -11.12 4.76
N LEU A 79 -2.89 -10.50 5.53
CA LEU A 79 -1.52 -10.30 5.09
C LEU A 79 -0.80 -11.64 4.86
N ALA A 80 -0.98 -12.62 5.75
CA ALA A 80 -0.39 -13.94 5.60
C ALA A 80 -0.90 -14.65 4.33
N ASP A 81 -2.21 -14.63 4.07
CA ASP A 81 -2.81 -15.24 2.87
C ASP A 81 -2.31 -14.58 1.58
N VAL A 82 -2.18 -13.26 1.60
CA VAL A 82 -1.62 -12.49 0.48
C VAL A 82 -0.16 -12.87 0.24
N LEU A 83 0.66 -12.93 1.27
CA LEU A 83 2.08 -13.30 1.15
C LEU A 83 2.25 -14.76 0.69
N ARG A 84 1.40 -15.69 1.16
CA ARG A 84 1.38 -17.09 0.68
C ARG A 84 1.01 -17.20 -0.79
N ALA A 85 0.15 -16.31 -1.29
CA ALA A 85 -0.21 -16.27 -2.71
C ALA A 85 0.92 -15.69 -3.58
N ILE A 86 1.63 -14.66 -3.08
CA ILE A 86 2.76 -14.03 -3.78
C ILE A 86 4.00 -14.93 -3.78
N LYS A 87 4.23 -15.67 -2.69
CA LYS A 87 5.41 -16.54 -2.46
C LYS A 87 6.77 -15.81 -2.58
N PRO A 88 6.99 -14.71 -1.85
CA PRO A 88 8.31 -14.10 -1.74
C PRO A 88 9.30 -15.05 -1.05
N GLY A 89 10.56 -15.00 -1.46
CA GLY A 89 11.62 -15.85 -0.91
C GLY A 89 12.04 -15.43 0.50
N LYS A 90 11.91 -14.13 0.82
CA LYS A 90 12.09 -13.58 2.16
C LYS A 90 11.23 -12.35 2.37
N VAL A 91 10.61 -12.22 3.54
CA VAL A 91 9.83 -11.04 3.93
C VAL A 91 10.39 -10.42 5.20
N VAL A 92 10.49 -9.10 5.24
CA VAL A 92 10.70 -8.34 6.47
C VAL A 92 9.56 -7.36 6.62
N ILE A 93 8.84 -7.40 7.74
CA ILE A 93 7.80 -6.43 8.07
C ILE A 93 8.35 -5.53 9.15
N VAL A 94 8.39 -4.23 8.88
CA VAL A 94 8.84 -3.21 9.83
C VAL A 94 7.62 -2.48 10.36
N LEU A 95 7.45 -2.48 11.68
CA LEU A 95 6.45 -1.69 12.39
C LEU A 95 7.13 -0.52 13.11
N ASP A 96 6.49 0.65 13.08
CA ASP A 96 6.88 1.75 13.96
C ASP A 96 6.62 1.37 15.42
N SER A 97 7.55 1.66 16.31
CA SER A 97 7.41 1.45 17.75
C SER A 97 6.61 2.55 18.48
N GLN A 98 6.40 3.71 17.85
CA GLN A 98 5.73 4.85 18.47
C GLN A 98 4.27 4.56 18.88
N PRO A 99 3.45 3.86 18.07
CA PRO A 99 2.13 3.47 18.51
C PRO A 99 2.22 2.51 19.70
N SER A 100 1.37 2.71 20.72
CA SER A 100 1.24 1.76 21.83
C SER A 100 0.89 0.37 21.30
N HIS A 101 1.29 -0.69 22.02
CA HIS A 101 1.00 -2.09 21.63
C HIS A 101 1.57 -2.55 20.27
N SER A 102 2.54 -1.82 19.70
CA SER A 102 3.24 -2.26 18.48
C SER A 102 3.97 -3.60 18.65
N GLY A 103 4.46 -3.91 19.86
CA GLY A 103 5.03 -5.21 20.21
C GLY A 103 4.02 -6.35 20.16
N ASP A 104 2.80 -6.12 20.67
CA ASP A 104 1.70 -7.09 20.63
C ASP A 104 1.27 -7.36 19.19
N ALA A 105 1.16 -6.29 18.39
CA ALA A 105 0.87 -6.41 16.96
C ALA A 105 1.94 -7.22 16.22
N ALA A 106 3.22 -6.98 16.53
CA ALA A 106 4.33 -7.77 15.98
C ALA A 106 4.22 -9.25 16.36
N ALA A 107 3.84 -9.57 17.61
CA ALA A 107 3.65 -10.94 18.06
C ALA A 107 2.52 -11.65 17.28
N PHE A 108 1.41 -10.96 17.01
CA PHE A 108 0.32 -11.50 16.19
C PHE A 108 0.75 -11.74 14.74
N LEU A 109 1.49 -10.82 14.14
CA LEU A 109 2.04 -11.00 12.80
C LEU A 109 2.97 -12.21 12.73
N ARG A 110 3.92 -12.35 13.67
CA ARG A 110 4.83 -13.51 13.71
C ARG A 110 4.09 -14.83 13.75
N ARG A 111 3.05 -14.94 14.58
CA ARG A 111 2.20 -16.15 14.65
C ARG A 111 1.48 -16.43 13.32
N SER A 112 0.91 -15.41 12.70
CA SER A 112 0.13 -15.57 11.46
C SER A 112 1.01 -15.94 10.25
N LEU A 113 2.27 -15.50 10.27
CA LEU A 113 3.25 -15.74 9.22
C LEU A 113 4.02 -17.06 9.39
N ASN A 114 3.63 -17.91 10.35
CA ASN A 114 4.29 -19.19 10.56
C ASN A 114 4.34 -20.04 9.26
N GLY A 115 5.50 -20.61 8.94
CA GLY A 115 5.73 -21.33 7.69
C GLY A 115 6.05 -20.45 6.47
N LEU A 116 6.16 -19.13 6.64
CA LEU A 116 6.81 -18.24 5.67
C LEU A 116 8.21 -17.88 6.16
N ASN A 117 9.15 -17.63 5.24
CA ASN A 117 10.45 -17.03 5.57
C ASN A 117 10.29 -15.52 5.85
N ALA A 118 9.72 -15.21 7.01
CA ALA A 118 9.32 -13.86 7.39
C ALA A 118 9.92 -13.43 8.73
N LEU A 119 10.41 -12.19 8.78
CA LEU A 119 10.82 -11.49 9.99
C LEU A 119 9.89 -10.32 10.27
N VAL A 120 9.55 -10.09 11.54
CA VAL A 120 8.80 -8.90 11.97
C VAL A 120 9.65 -8.12 12.95
N GLU A 121 9.93 -6.87 12.61
CA GLU A 121 10.73 -5.92 13.39
C GLU A 121 9.85 -4.79 13.90
N VAL A 122 10.19 -4.28 15.09
CA VAL A 122 9.60 -3.07 15.65
C VAL A 122 10.73 -2.05 15.80
N SER A 123 10.57 -0.85 15.25
CA SER A 123 11.65 0.15 15.18
C SER A 123 11.12 1.55 15.46
N ARG A 124 11.92 2.38 16.17
CA ARG A 124 11.66 3.82 16.32
C ARG A 124 11.88 4.60 15.03
N THR A 125 12.57 3.99 14.05
CA THR A 125 12.93 4.60 12.77
C THR A 125 12.47 3.70 11.62
N ALA A 126 11.18 3.32 11.64
CA ALA A 126 10.61 2.36 10.70
C ALA A 126 10.89 2.73 9.24
N ASP A 127 10.62 3.97 8.84
CA ASP A 127 10.87 4.45 7.46
C ASP A 127 12.33 4.24 7.04
N LYS A 128 13.28 4.57 7.93
CA LYS A 128 14.71 4.40 7.69
C LYS A 128 15.05 2.92 7.49
N ARG A 129 14.51 2.04 8.34
CA ARG A 129 14.71 0.58 8.22
C ARG A 129 14.16 0.04 6.91
N VAL A 130 12.98 0.47 6.49
CA VAL A 130 12.40 0.08 5.19
C VAL A 130 13.32 0.50 4.03
N ILE A 131 13.84 1.73 4.08
CA ILE A 131 14.80 2.23 3.07
C ILE A 131 16.11 1.42 3.09
N GLU A 132 16.67 1.14 4.27
CA GLU A 132 17.89 0.33 4.42
C GLU A 132 17.75 -1.06 3.80
N TYR A 133 16.63 -1.75 4.05
CA TYR A 133 16.34 -3.03 3.40
C TYR A 133 16.19 -2.88 1.89
N ALA A 134 15.50 -1.83 1.42
CA ALA A 134 15.33 -1.61 0.00
C ALA A 134 16.68 -1.37 -0.71
N LEU A 135 17.58 -0.61 -0.10
CA LEU A 135 18.96 -0.42 -0.59
C LEU A 135 19.77 -1.72 -0.55
N ALA A 136 19.46 -2.65 0.36
CA ALA A 136 20.02 -4.00 0.41
C ALA A 136 19.35 -4.99 -0.59
N GLY A 137 18.62 -4.48 -1.59
CA GLY A 137 18.05 -5.27 -2.68
C GLY A 137 16.66 -5.85 -2.40
N TYR A 138 15.95 -5.37 -1.38
CA TYR A 138 14.55 -5.74 -1.15
C TYR A 138 13.62 -4.86 -2.02
N VAL A 139 12.53 -5.43 -2.52
CA VAL A 139 11.41 -4.63 -3.03
C VAL A 139 10.68 -4.02 -1.84
N ALA A 140 10.35 -2.72 -1.90
CA ALA A 140 9.62 -2.04 -0.84
C ALA A 140 8.10 -2.10 -1.07
N ALA A 141 7.35 -2.64 -0.13
CA ALA A 141 5.90 -2.48 -0.04
C ALA A 141 5.58 -1.30 0.88
N SER A 142 5.58 -0.10 0.29
CA SER A 142 5.12 1.14 0.93
C SER A 142 4.42 2.01 -0.10
N SER A 143 3.48 2.81 0.39
CA SER A 143 2.83 3.87 -0.38
C SER A 143 3.21 5.26 0.13
N ASP A 144 4.07 5.37 1.16
CA ASP A 144 4.56 6.66 1.63
C ASP A 144 5.53 7.27 0.61
N ILE A 145 5.21 8.46 0.11
CA ILE A 145 6.02 9.11 -0.92
C ILE A 145 7.45 9.38 -0.43
N ALA A 146 7.68 9.61 0.87
CA ALA A 146 9.00 9.85 1.43
C ALA A 146 9.90 8.60 1.33
N ILE A 147 9.33 7.40 1.45
CA ILE A 147 10.03 6.12 1.26
C ILE A 147 10.14 5.82 -0.24
N VAL A 148 9.01 5.87 -0.95
CA VAL A 148 8.90 5.51 -2.38
C VAL A 148 9.89 6.32 -3.24
N MET A 149 10.12 7.59 -2.93
CA MET A 149 11.07 8.41 -3.68
C MET A 149 12.54 7.95 -3.49
N LYS A 150 12.87 7.29 -2.38
CA LYS A 150 14.25 6.90 -2.01
C LYS A 150 14.60 5.46 -2.37
N VAL A 151 13.63 4.64 -2.79
CA VAL A 151 13.83 3.22 -3.09
C VAL A 151 13.80 2.94 -4.60
N GLY A 152 14.37 1.81 -5.02
CA GLY A 152 14.48 1.43 -6.43
C GLY A 152 13.29 0.67 -7.01
N LYS A 153 12.67 -0.23 -6.23
CA LYS A 153 11.51 -1.03 -6.64
C LYS A 153 10.43 -0.98 -5.57
N VAL A 154 9.18 -0.85 -6.01
CA VAL A 154 8.02 -0.68 -5.13
C VAL A 154 6.91 -1.65 -5.52
N PHE A 155 6.24 -2.24 -4.53
CA PHE A 155 5.07 -3.07 -4.73
C PHE A 155 3.84 -2.53 -3.99
N ASP A 156 2.72 -2.39 -4.70
CA ASP A 156 1.42 -1.99 -4.13
C ASP A 156 0.76 -3.16 -3.38
N LEU A 157 1.33 -3.52 -2.23
CA LEU A 157 0.88 -4.66 -1.41
C LEU A 157 -0.56 -4.48 -0.92
N ALA A 158 -0.88 -3.30 -0.37
CA ALA A 158 -2.23 -3.01 0.12
C ALA A 158 -3.26 -3.11 -1.01
N GLY A 159 -3.01 -2.49 -2.17
CA GLY A 159 -3.92 -2.59 -3.30
C GLY A 159 -4.07 -4.02 -3.82
N PHE A 160 -2.99 -4.80 -3.85
CA PHE A 160 -3.07 -6.21 -4.21
C PHE A 160 -3.90 -7.02 -3.20
N ALA A 161 -3.69 -6.81 -1.90
CA ALA A 161 -4.43 -7.46 -0.83
C ALA A 161 -5.94 -7.13 -0.90
N ILE A 162 -6.27 -5.85 -1.11
CA ILE A 162 -7.66 -5.38 -1.27
C ILE A 162 -8.31 -6.05 -2.48
N ARG A 163 -7.65 -6.02 -3.65
CA ARG A 163 -8.15 -6.67 -4.86
C ARG A 163 -8.36 -8.16 -4.61
N LYS A 164 -7.39 -8.87 -4.02
CA LYS A 164 -7.52 -10.31 -3.75
C LYS A 164 -8.64 -10.66 -2.77
N THR A 165 -8.82 -9.85 -1.72
CA THR A 165 -9.76 -10.14 -0.62
C THR A 165 -11.19 -9.72 -0.96
N LEU A 166 -11.37 -8.54 -1.57
CA LEU A 166 -12.69 -7.97 -1.85
C LEU A 166 -13.24 -8.33 -3.23
N SER A 167 -12.43 -8.81 -4.17
CA SER A 167 -12.91 -9.21 -5.52
C SER A 167 -13.86 -10.40 -5.56
N GLN A 168 -14.18 -11.03 -4.42
CA GLN A 168 -15.28 -11.99 -4.32
C GLN A 168 -16.64 -11.33 -4.03
N ARG A 169 -16.73 -10.09 -3.48
CA ARG A 169 -18.04 -9.50 -3.07
C ARG A 169 -18.19 -7.96 -3.13
N ALA A 170 -17.15 -7.15 -3.35
CA ALA A 170 -17.32 -5.69 -3.40
C ALA A 170 -16.45 -5.06 -4.50
N LYS A 171 -17.08 -4.36 -5.43
CA LYS A 171 -16.39 -3.39 -6.29
C LYS A 171 -15.82 -2.33 -5.36
N VAL A 172 -14.50 -2.33 -5.21
CA VAL A 172 -13.76 -1.30 -4.47
C VAL A 172 -14.35 0.06 -4.83
N ASN A 173 -14.61 0.91 -3.83
CA ASN A 173 -15.13 2.28 -4.04
C ASN A 173 -14.04 3.14 -4.69
N ILE A 174 -13.78 2.91 -5.97
CA ILE A 174 -12.76 3.62 -6.76
C ILE A 174 -13.39 4.93 -7.23
N ILE A 175 -13.49 5.90 -6.31
CA ILE A 175 -13.78 7.29 -6.65
C ILE A 175 -12.83 7.83 -7.75
N PRO A 176 -11.54 7.42 -7.89
CA PRO A 176 -10.68 7.88 -8.99
C PRO A 176 -11.20 7.51 -10.38
N GLN A 177 -11.77 6.32 -10.57
CA GLN A 177 -12.35 5.91 -11.85
C GLN A 177 -13.65 6.68 -12.12
N LEU A 178 -14.41 6.97 -11.07
CA LEU A 178 -15.57 7.87 -11.17
C LEU A 178 -15.13 9.29 -11.55
N LEU A 179 -14.08 9.82 -10.93
CA LEU A 179 -13.54 11.16 -11.16
C LEU A 179 -12.83 11.29 -12.50
N GLU A 180 -12.10 10.28 -12.99
CA GLU A 180 -11.49 10.29 -14.32
C GLU A 180 -12.58 10.32 -15.41
N THR A 181 -13.65 9.54 -15.20
CA THR A 181 -14.83 9.56 -16.07
C THR A 181 -15.53 10.92 -16.03
N LEU A 182 -15.70 11.50 -14.84
CA LEU A 182 -16.37 12.79 -14.64
C LEU A 182 -15.51 13.98 -15.11
N HIS A 183 -14.20 13.96 -14.86
CA HIS A 183 -13.24 14.97 -15.29
C HIS A 183 -13.11 14.98 -16.80
N SER A 184 -12.91 13.81 -17.43
CA SER A 184 -12.90 13.67 -18.89
C SER A 184 -14.20 14.20 -19.50
N ARG A 185 -15.37 13.84 -18.93
CA ARG A 185 -16.68 14.39 -19.37
C ARG A 185 -16.80 15.90 -19.17
N TRP A 186 -16.27 16.44 -18.08
CA TRP A 186 -16.29 17.87 -17.77
C TRP A 186 -15.38 18.67 -18.71
N CYS A 187 -14.18 18.17 -19.00
CA CYS A 187 -13.24 18.75 -19.97
C CYS A 187 -13.84 18.76 -21.38
N VAL A 188 -14.46 17.66 -21.82
CA VAL A 188 -15.14 17.58 -23.13
C VAL A 188 -16.32 18.57 -23.20
N LYS A 189 -17.11 18.71 -22.13
CA LYS A 189 -18.22 19.67 -22.07
C LYS A 189 -17.77 21.14 -22.12
N ARG A 190 -16.56 21.47 -21.64
CA ARG A 190 -16.00 22.83 -21.71
C ARG A 190 -15.23 23.12 -23.01
N GLY A 191 -14.61 22.12 -23.63
CA GLY A 191 -13.86 22.28 -24.89
C GLY A 191 -14.71 22.43 -26.14
N GLY A 192 -16.01 22.14 -26.08
CA GLY A 192 -16.92 22.20 -27.23
C GLY A 192 -17.64 23.53 -27.46
N GLY A 193 -17.39 24.56 -26.65
CA GLY A 193 -18.18 25.80 -26.66
C GLY A 193 -17.35 27.07 -26.75
N LYS A 194 -16.83 27.36 -27.94
CA LYS A 194 -16.68 28.70 -28.57
C LYS A 194 -15.75 28.60 -29.79
N LYS A 195 -16.32 28.26 -30.95
CA LYS A 195 -15.91 28.92 -32.19
C LYS A 195 -16.69 30.23 -32.26
N GLY A 196 -15.99 31.32 -32.57
CA GLY A 196 -16.52 32.68 -32.66
C GLY A 196 -17.65 32.82 -33.68
N PRO A 197 -18.26 34.00 -33.74
CA PRO A 197 -17.68 35.07 -34.54
C PRO A 197 -16.69 35.96 -33.77
#